data_AF-A0A846HST9-F1
#
_entry.id   AF-A0A846HST9-F1
#
_cell.length_a   1.000
_cell.length_b   1.000
_cell.length_c   1.000
_cell.angle_alpha   90.00
_cell.angle_beta   90.00
_cell.angle_gamma   90.00
#
_symmetry.space_group_name_H-M   'P 1'
#
loop_
_entity.id
_entity.type
_entity.pdbx_description
1 polymer ?
#
loop_
_entity_poly.entity_id
_entity_poly.type
_entity_poly.pdbx_seq_one_letter_code
_entity_poly.pdbx_strand_id
1 'polypeptide(L)' 'MQQSHNEPAIVLRDEERTRCEVWTRVMGYHRPVSAFNRGKQAEHQERVYFQEQATGRPAQPSMRQGEQVRREAA' A
#
# COMPACT_ATOMS: atom_id res chain seq x y z
N MET A 1 3.99 -11.76 36.41
CA MET A 1 3.93 -10.31 36.15
C MET A 1 4.24 -10.09 34.69
N GLN A 2 3.23 -9.84 33.84
CA GLN A 2 3.42 -9.35 32.47
C GLN A 2 2.44 -8.20 32.32
N GLN A 3 2.94 -6.97 32.38
CA GLN A 3 2.16 -5.77 32.15
C GLN A 3 2.09 -5.56 30.64
N SER A 4 0.90 -5.66 30.07
CA SER A 4 0.63 -5.27 28.69
C SER A 4 0.73 -3.75 28.58
N HIS A 5 1.76 -3.24 27.91
CA HIS A 5 1.85 -1.84 27.53
C HIS A 5 0.83 -1.56 26.43
N ASN A 6 -0.32 -1.00 26.78
CA ASN A 6 -1.25 -0.43 25.83
C ASN A 6 -0.96 1.08 25.75
N GLU A 7 -0.02 1.46 24.89
CA GLU A 7 0.23 2.87 24.62
C GLU A 7 -0.88 3.44 23.72
N PRO A 8 -1.41 4.64 24.04
CA PRO A 8 -2.41 5.27 23.20
C PRO A 8 -1.81 5.63 21.84
N ALA A 9 -2.49 5.26 20.75
CA ALA A 9 -2.07 5.60 19.40
C ALA A 9 -2.01 7.12 19.22
N ILE A 10 -0.88 7.64 18.75
CA ILE A 10 -0.70 9.07 18.48
C ILE A 10 -1.47 9.43 17.21
N VAL A 11 -2.54 10.21 17.35
CA VAL A 11 -3.37 10.71 16.24
C VAL A 11 -2.95 12.14 15.90
N LEU A 12 -2.33 12.33 14.73
CA LEU A 12 -1.95 13.65 14.20
C LEU A 12 -3.07 14.24 13.35
N ARG A 13 -3.36 15.54 13.52
CA ARG A 13 -4.24 16.30 12.62
C ARG A 13 -3.56 16.52 11.27
N ASP A 14 -4.32 16.80 10.22
CA ASP A 14 -3.77 16.89 8.86
C ASP A 14 -2.81 18.07 8.68
N GLU A 15 -3.02 19.17 9.42
CA GLU A 15 -2.15 20.35 9.38
C GLU A 15 -0.77 20.09 10.03
N GLU A 16 -0.70 19.10 10.90
CA GLU A 16 0.53 18.70 11.61
C GLU A 16 1.35 17.69 10.80
N ARG A 17 0.83 17.21 9.67
CA ARG A 17 1.48 16.19 8.83
C ARG A 17 2.40 16.83 7.79
N THR A 18 3.61 16.29 7.70
CA THR A 18 4.55 16.60 6.62
C THR A 18 4.45 15.55 5.53
N ARG A 19 4.41 15.98 4.25
CA ARG A 19 4.42 15.06 3.12
C ARG A 19 5.75 14.30 3.06
N CYS A 20 5.69 12.98 3.12
CA CYS A 20 6.86 12.14 2.87
C CYS A 20 7.11 11.99 1.37
N GLU A 21 8.37 12.04 0.97
CA GLU A 21 8.76 11.71 -0.39
C GLU A 21 9.13 10.23 -0.50
N VAL A 22 8.59 9.56 -1.51
CA VAL A 22 8.87 8.15 -1.79
C VAL A 22 9.99 8.06 -2.82
N TRP A 23 11.02 7.29 -2.52
CA TRP A 23 12.19 7.09 -3.38
C TRP A 23 12.26 5.63 -3.80
N THR A 24 12.62 5.38 -5.06
CA THR A 24 12.78 4.02 -5.59
C THR A 24 14.05 3.91 -6.42
N ARG A 25 14.57 2.68 -6.50
CA ARG A 25 15.71 2.37 -7.36
C ARG A 25 15.28 2.32 -8.84
N VAL A 26 16.06 2.97 -9.70
CA VAL A 26 15.95 2.93 -11.17
C VAL A 26 17.35 2.75 -11.73
N MET A 27 17.59 1.65 -12.46
CA MET A 27 18.86 1.37 -13.13
C MET A 27 20.12 1.52 -12.26
N GLY A 28 20.01 1.38 -10.94
CA GLY A 28 21.17 1.45 -10.03
C GLY A 28 21.10 2.53 -8.96
N TYR A 29 20.41 3.65 -9.21
CA TYR A 29 20.37 4.81 -8.32
C TYR A 29 18.96 5.06 -7.76
N HIS A 30 18.88 5.82 -6.65
CA HIS A 30 17.62 6.23 -6.06
C HIS A 30 17.13 7.53 -6.70
N ARG A 31 15.85 7.56 -7.07
CA ARG A 31 15.19 8.78 -7.53
C ARG A 31 13.79 8.89 -6.91
N PRO A 32 13.33 10.12 -6.65
CA PRO A 32 12.02 10.33 -6.09
C PRO A 32 10.95 9.95 -7.11
N VAL A 33 9.90 9.29 -6.64
CA VAL A 33 8.75 8.87 -7.47
C VAL A 33 8.00 10.09 -8.00
N SER A 34 8.02 11.20 -7.27
CA SER A 34 7.45 12.50 -7.67
C SER A 34 8.02 13.02 -9.00
N ALA A 35 9.26 12.70 -9.33
CA ALA A 35 9.95 13.16 -10.54
C ALA A 35 9.74 12.23 -11.76
N PHE A 36 8.74 11.34 -11.73
CA PHE A 36 8.53 10.38 -12.81
C PHE A 36 7.68 10.96 -13.94
N ASN A 37 8.16 10.85 -15.17
CA ASN A 37 7.36 11.13 -16.37
C ASN A 37 6.24 10.08 -16.52
N ARG A 38 5.20 10.39 -17.30
CA ARG A 38 4.02 9.51 -17.50
C ARG A 38 4.38 8.06 -17.87
N GLY A 39 5.34 7.86 -18.78
CA GLY A 39 5.79 6.51 -19.14
C GLY A 39 6.45 5.75 -18.00
N LYS A 40 7.24 6.42 -17.15
CA LYS A 40 7.85 5.79 -15.97
C LYS A 40 6.86 5.55 -14.84
N GLN A 41 5.79 6.35 -14.74
CA GLN A 41 4.69 6.06 -13.81
C GLN A 41 3.96 4.77 -14.22
N ALA A 42 3.65 4.60 -15.51
CA ALA A 42 3.03 3.38 -16.03
C ALA A 42 3.91 2.14 -15.78
N GLU A 43 5.19 2.19 -16.16
CA GLU A 43 6.15 1.11 -15.87
C GLU A 43 6.25 0.78 -14.37
N HIS A 44 6.20 1.81 -13.51
CA HIS A 44 6.27 1.61 -12.06
C HIS A 44 5.02 0.92 -11.50
N GLN A 45 3.83 1.24 -12.03
CA GLN A 45 2.56 0.61 -11.64
C GLN A 45 2.49 -0.87 -12.01
N GLU A 46 3.17 -1.27 -13.09
CA GLU A 46 3.23 -2.67 -13.55
C GLU A 46 4.25 -3.53 -12.78
N ARG A 47 5.02 -2.94 -11.83
CA ARG A 47 6.00 -3.69 -11.05
C ARG A 47 5.31 -4.67 -10.11
N VAL A 48 5.80 -5.92 -10.10
CA VAL A 48 5.37 -6.95 -9.17
C VAL A 48 6.34 -7.03 -8.00
N TYR A 49 5.81 -6.89 -6.79
CA TYR A 49 6.58 -7.05 -5.57
C TYR A 49 6.63 -8.51 -5.16
N PHE A 50 7.79 -8.92 -4.65
CA PHE A 50 7.90 -10.20 -3.97
C PHE A 50 6.97 -10.19 -2.75
N GLN A 51 6.15 -11.23 -2.62
CA GLN A 51 5.35 -11.49 -1.44
C GLN A 51 5.85 -12.79 -0.83
N GLU A 52 6.23 -12.74 0.44
CA GLU A 52 6.56 -13.96 1.16
C GLU A 52 5.30 -14.83 1.30
N GLN A 53 5.48 -16.15 1.15
CA GLN A 53 4.40 -17.09 1.43
C GLN A 53 4.15 -17.06 2.94
N ALA A 54 2.92 -16.77 3.36
CA ALA A 54 2.55 -16.79 4.76
C ALA A 54 2.76 -18.21 5.32
N THR A 55 3.86 -18.42 6.03
CA THR A 55 4.13 -19.67 6.74
C THR A 55 3.18 -19.76 7.92
N GLY A 56 2.02 -20.41 7.73
CA GLY A 56 1.20 -20.91 8.84
C GLY A 56 -0.16 -20.26 9.09
N ARG A 57 -0.80 -19.61 8.11
CA ARG A 57 -2.24 -19.31 8.22
C ARG A 57 -2.94 -19.51 6.89
N PRO A 58 -4.03 -20.29 6.80
CA PRO A 58 -4.77 -20.42 5.55
C PRO A 58 -5.24 -19.04 5.11
N ALA A 59 -4.88 -18.66 3.87
CA ALA A 59 -5.26 -17.41 3.26
C ALA A 59 -6.79 -17.33 3.21
N GLN A 60 -7.37 -16.34 3.89
CA GLN A 60 -8.75 -15.98 3.64
C GLN A 60 -8.81 -15.31 2.26
N PRO A 61 -9.67 -15.78 1.34
CA PRO A 61 -9.78 -15.16 0.03
C PRO A 61 -10.28 -13.73 0.21
N SER A 62 -9.49 -12.75 -0.24
CA SER A 62 -9.91 -11.35 -0.30
C SER A 62 -11.01 -11.23 -1.35
N MET A 63 -12.25 -11.05 -0.90
CA MET A 63 -13.35 -10.66 -1.78
C MET A 63 -12.94 -9.37 -2.51
N ARG A 64 -12.85 -9.43 -3.84
CA ARG A 64 -12.74 -8.22 -4.66
C ARG A 64 -14.05 -7.47 -4.54
N GLN A 65 -14.05 -6.33 -3.84
CA GLN A 65 -15.16 -5.37 -3.89
C GLN A 65 -15.24 -4.84 -5.32
N GLY A 66 -16.20 -5.33 -6.11
CA GLY A 66 -16.34 -4.92 -7.51
C GLY A 66 -17.44 -5.61 -8.32
N GLU A 67 -18.12 -6.63 -7.81
CA GLU A 67 -19.13 -7.40 -8.57
C GLU A 67 -20.55 -7.23 -8.00
N GLN A 68 -20.95 -5.98 -7.72
CA GLN A 68 -22.23 -5.68 -7.08
C GLN A 68 -23.03 -4.58 -7.80
N VAL A 69 -23.08 -4.59 -9.14
CA VAL A 69 -24.05 -3.77 -9.89
C VAL A 69 -24.46 -4.47 -11.18
N ARG A 70 -25.24 -5.57 -11.14
CA ARG A 70 -26.09 -6.05 -12.27
C ARG A 70 -27.16 -7.06 -11.82
N ARG A 71 -27.97 -6.79 -10.80
CA ARG A 71 -29.26 -7.47 -10.62
C ARG A 71 -30.20 -6.54 -9.86
N GLU A 72 -31.04 -5.82 -10.61
CA GLU A 72 -32.40 -5.42 -10.25
C GLU A 72 -32.93 -4.47 -11.35
N ALA A 73 -33.52 -5.07 -12.38
CA ALA A 73 -34.47 -4.44 -13.29
C ALA A 73 -35.23 -5.58 -13.99
N ALA A 74 -36.30 -6.03 -13.35
CA ALA A 74 -37.38 -6.80 -13.95
C ALA A 74 -38.68 -6.16 -13.52
#